data_AF-A0A2V9W861-F1
#
_entry.id   AF-A0A2V9W861-F1
#
_cell.length_a   1.000
_cell.length_b   1.000
_cell.length_c   1.000
_cell.angle_alpha   90.00
_cell.angle_beta   90.00
_cell.angle_gamma   90.00
#
_symmetry.space_group_name_H-M   'P 1'
#
loop_
_entity.id
_entity.type
_entity.pdbx_description
1 polymer ?
#
loop_
_entity_poly.entity_id
_entity_poly.type
_entity_poly.pdbx_seq_one_letter_code
_entity_poly.pdbx_strand_id
1 'polypeptide(L)' 'MQIGIVQPIYRHPEAEVLKSSQVSCYVCDQEVDLERCITDENGSAMHGNCYLLKLQLHAATQ' A
#
# COMPACT_ATOMS: atom_id res chain seq x y z
N MET A 1 2.70 17.16 48.13
CA MET A 1 1.71 16.05 48.10
C MET A 1 1.29 15.89 46.64
N GLN A 2 1.18 14.63 46.18
CA GLN A 2 1.20 14.22 44.78
C GLN A 2 0.04 14.75 43.92
N ILE A 3 0.37 14.97 42.65
CA ILE A 3 -0.48 15.25 41.49
C ILE A 3 -1.49 14.12 41.23
N GLY A 4 -2.78 14.48 41.10
CA GLY A 4 -3.84 13.56 40.66
C GLY A 4 -4.33 13.91 39.26
N ILE A 5 -3.58 13.52 38.23
CA ILE A 5 -4.07 13.55 36.85
C ILE A 5 -4.90 12.29 36.59
N VAL A 6 -6.22 12.40 36.68
CA VAL A 6 -7.15 11.38 36.19
C VAL A 6 -7.12 11.38 34.66
N GLN A 7 -6.35 10.46 34.08
CA GLN A 7 -6.42 10.21 32.64
C GLN A 7 -7.77 9.56 32.30
N PRO A 8 -8.56 10.10 31.34
CA PRO A 8 -9.72 9.37 30.85
C PRO A 8 -9.24 8.13 30.11
N ILE A 9 -9.68 6.98 30.60
CA ILE A 9 -9.61 5.68 29.95
C ILE A 9 -10.34 5.79 28.61
N TYR A 10 -9.60 5.95 27.52
CA TYR A 10 -10.14 5.80 26.18
C TYR A 10 -10.54 4.32 26.01
N ARG A 11 -11.82 4.03 26.24
CA ARG A 11 -12.45 2.80 25.77
C ARG A 11 -12.43 2.85 24.25
N HIS A 12 -11.49 2.17 23.63
CA HIS A 12 -11.57 1.85 22.21
C HIS A 12 -12.52 0.65 22.06
N PRO A 13 -13.72 0.81 21.48
CA PRO A 13 -14.44 -0.33 20.95
C PRO A 13 -13.63 -0.88 19.78
N GLU A 14 -13.66 -2.19 19.59
CA GLU A 14 -12.90 -2.96 18.61
C GLU A 14 -13.11 -2.42 17.19
N ALA A 15 -12.30 -1.44 16.79
CA ALA A 15 -12.16 -1.08 15.39
C ALA A 15 -11.31 -2.17 14.77
N GLU A 16 -11.98 -3.13 14.15
CA GLU A 16 -11.38 -4.11 13.26
C GLU A 16 -10.38 -3.38 12.35
N VAL A 17 -9.08 -3.56 12.61
CA VAL A 17 -8.04 -3.09 11.71
C VAL A 17 -8.14 -4.00 10.49
N LEU A 18 -9.08 -3.70 9.61
CA LEU A 18 -9.05 -4.09 8.21
C LEU A 18 -7.78 -3.46 7.67
N LYS A 19 -6.69 -4.23 7.83
CA LYS A 19 -5.36 -3.93 7.34
C LYS A 19 -5.50 -3.92 5.83
N SER A 20 -5.90 -2.77 5.26
CA SER A 20 -5.91 -2.63 3.82
C SER A 20 -4.44 -2.64 3.41
N SER A 21 -3.99 -3.82 3.03
CA SER A 21 -2.69 -4.07 2.40
C SER A 21 -2.72 -3.48 0.98
N GLN A 22 -3.13 -2.22 0.86
CA GLN A 22 -3.19 -1.49 -0.39
C GLN A 22 -1.87 -0.76 -0.56
N VAL A 23 -1.11 -1.18 -1.57
CA VAL A 23 0.11 -0.50 -1.99
C VAL A 23 -0.20 0.31 -3.25
N SER A 24 0.57 1.35 -3.51
CA SER A 24 0.42 2.16 -4.72
C SER A 24 1.14 1.52 -5.90
N CYS A 25 0.49 1.49 -7.06
CA CYS A 25 1.14 1.10 -8.30
C CYS A 25 2.19 2.13 -8.71
N TYR A 26 3.41 1.68 -8.97
CA TYR A 26 4.53 2.53 -9.39
C TYR A 26 4.32 3.31 -10.70
N VAL A 27 3.41 2.86 -11.57
CA VAL A 27 3.23 3.46 -12.91
C VAL A 27 2.13 4.50 -12.95
N CYS A 28 1.05 4.31 -12.19
CA CYS A 28 -0.15 5.15 -12.26
C CYS A 28 -0.57 5.76 -10.92
N ASP A 29 0.17 5.50 -9.85
CA ASP A 29 -0.08 5.93 -8.47
C ASP A 29 -1.46 5.53 -7.89
N GLN A 30 -2.21 4.67 -8.58
CA GLN A 30 -3.47 4.12 -8.08
C GLN A 30 -3.21 2.92 -7.16
N GLU A 31 -4.13 2.68 -6.24
CA GLU A 31 -4.07 1.52 -5.35
C GLU A 31 -4.06 0.21 -6.14
N VAL A 32 -3.19 -0.71 -5.73
CA VAL A 32 -3.13 -2.08 -6.22
C VAL A 32 -3.18 -3.03 -5.03
N ASP A 33 -3.99 -4.07 -5.18
CA ASP A 33 -4.10 -5.15 -4.21
C ASP A 33 -2.79 -5.95 -4.19
N LEU A 34 -2.21 -6.14 -3.01
CA LEU A 34 -0.99 -6.92 -2.83
C LEU A 34 -1.13 -8.37 -3.31
N GLU A 35 -2.32 -8.97 -3.23
CA GLU A 35 -2.55 -10.35 -3.71
C GLU A 35 -2.55 -10.46 -5.23
N ARG A 36 -2.75 -9.33 -5.94
CA ARG A 36 -2.91 -9.28 -7.41
C ARG A 36 -1.86 -8.42 -8.10
N CYS A 37 -1.01 -7.75 -7.35
CA CYS A 37 0.04 -6.91 -7.90
C CYS A 37 1.15 -7.77 -8.53
N ILE A 38 1.79 -7.22 -9.56
CA ILE A 38 3.04 -7.74 -10.09
C ILE A 38 4.16 -6.88 -9.50
N THR A 39 5.25 -7.52 -9.08
CA THR A 39 6.48 -6.84 -8.66
C THR A 39 7.53 -6.92 -9.74
N ASP A 40 8.21 -5.81 -10.04
CA ASP A 40 9.35 -5.82 -10.97
C ASP A 40 10.67 -6.24 -10.30
N GLU A 41 11.77 -6.26 -11.07
CA GLU A 41 13.11 -6.58 -10.55
C GLU A 41 13.61 -5.68 -9.41
N ASN A 42 13.00 -4.50 -9.22
CA ASN A 42 13.35 -3.55 -8.16
C ASN A 42 12.42 -3.67 -6.93
N GLY A 43 11.47 -4.61 -6.95
CA GLY A 43 10.47 -4.77 -5.90
C GLY A 43 9.32 -3.76 -5.97
N SER A 44 9.14 -3.07 -7.09
CA SER A 44 8.06 -2.09 -7.26
C SER A 44 6.75 -2.80 -7.58
N ALA A 45 5.71 -2.59 -6.77
CA ALA A 45 4.39 -3.14 -7.01
C ALA A 45 3.65 -2.37 -8.11
N MET A 46 2.96 -3.09 -8.99
CA MET A 46 2.18 -2.49 -10.07
C MET A 46 1.02 -3.37 -10.53
N HIS A 47 0.04 -2.77 -11.21
CA HIS A 47 -1.00 -3.53 -11.88
C HIS A 47 -0.40 -4.35 -13.03
N GLY A 48 -1.03 -5.48 -13.36
CA GLY A 48 -0.58 -6.31 -14.49
C GLY A 48 -0.54 -5.56 -15.82
N ASN A 49 -1.54 -4.70 -16.09
CA ASN A 49 -1.57 -3.87 -17.29
C ASN A 49 -0.44 -2.83 -17.31
N CYS A 50 -0.13 -2.24 -16.16
CA CYS A 50 0.97 -1.28 -16.00
C CYS A 50 2.34 -1.95 -16.22
N TYR A 51 2.50 -3.20 -15.78
CA TYR A 51 3.71 -3.98 -16.04
C TYR A 51 3.90 -4.25 -17.54
N LEU A 52 2.85 -4.67 -18.25
CA LEU A 52 2.90 -4.88 -19.70
C LEU A 52 3.26 -3.60 -20.46
N LEU A 53 2.70 -2.45 -20.05
CA LEU A 53 3.03 -1.16 -20.62
C LEU A 53 4.51 -0.81 -20.40
N LYS A 54 5.06 -1.03 -19.20
CA LYS A 54 6.49 -0.83 -18.89
C LYS A 54 7.37 -1.68 -19.82
N LEU A 55 7.02 -2.96 -20.03
CA LEU A 55 7.75 -3.86 -20.92
C LEU A 55 7.72 -3.39 -22.38
N GLN A 56 6.57 -2.93 -22.87
CA GLN A 56 6.44 -2.41 -24.24
C GLN A 56 7.28 -1.14 -24.44
N LEU A 57 7.27 -0.21 -23.48
CA LEU A 57 8.13 0.97 -23.53
C LEU A 57 9.61 0.58 -23.58
N HIS A 58 10.03 -0.35 -22.72
CA HIS A 58 11.41 -0.82 -22.67
C HIS A 58 11.83 -1.48 -23.99
N ALA A 59 10.96 -2.32 -24.58
CA ALA A 59 11.22 -2.97 -25.86
C ALA A 59 11.27 -1.98 -27.04
N ALA A 60 10.51 -0.87 -26.98
CA ALA A 60 10.52 0.16 -28.02
C ALA A 60 11.76 1.07 -27.99
N THR A 61 12.48 1.09 -26.86
CA THR A 61 13.69 1.92 -26.67
C THR A 61 15.01 1.19 -26.94
N GLN A 62 14.96 -0.09 -27.33
CA GLN A 62 16.11 -0.89 -27.76
C GLN A 62 16.16 -1.02 -29.28
#